data_AF-A0A1M7LYH9-F1
#
_entry.id   AF-A0A1M7LYH9-F1
#
_cell.length_a   1.000
_cell.length_b   1.000
_cell.length_c   1.000
_cell.angle_alpha   90.00
_cell.angle_beta   90.00
_cell.angle_gamma   90.00
#
_symmetry.space_group_name_H-M   'P 1'
#
loop_
_entity.id
_entity.type
_entity.pdbx_description
1 polymer ?
#
loop_
_entity_poly.entity_id
_entity_poly.type
_entity_poly.pdbx_seq_one_letter_code
_entity_poly.pdbx_strand_id
1 'polypeptide(L)'
;MGDNQNLEIVEELKEITSKQGTYLDNMVMVMNNLYASQQKVEQNAFDSINSADTSLNLVKEGMESIKELSEKITLLTAAVSAATKNMEDLEKMTSMIMGFANVIAGISNKTNMLSLNASIEAARAGEHGRGFAVVANQVNQLASQSAKASKEISDTMKSVVSFNESMGNDMNKILEIVDIQNTMADSVDEVFKKILDAAYASNDAAHSVEHEVAYQRDITEDAKKSVETLSATLDQVHNVLI
;
A
#
# COMPACT_ATOMS: atom_id res chain seq x y z
N MET A 1 27.40 -35.15 -83.07
CA MET A 1 26.74 -34.00 -82.41
C MET A 1 25.87 -34.44 -81.24
N GLY A 2 25.03 -35.48 -81.36
CA GLY A 2 24.21 -35.99 -80.24
C GLY A 2 24.98 -36.49 -79.01
N ASP A 3 26.08 -37.23 -79.18
CA ASP A 3 26.83 -37.77 -78.02
C ASP A 3 27.52 -36.69 -77.17
N ASN A 4 27.93 -35.56 -77.78
CA ASN A 4 28.58 -34.47 -77.05
C ASN A 4 27.55 -33.64 -76.26
N GLN A 5 26.33 -33.47 -76.79
CA GLN A 5 25.22 -32.84 -76.07
C GLN A 5 24.73 -33.69 -74.89
N ASN A 6 24.70 -35.02 -75.04
CA ASN A 6 24.33 -35.91 -73.94
C ASN A 6 25.34 -35.86 -72.78
N LEU A 7 26.63 -35.74 -73.08
CA LEU A 7 27.68 -35.62 -72.06
C LEU A 7 27.54 -34.31 -71.26
N GLU A 8 27.29 -33.20 -71.95
CA GLU A 8 27.10 -31.87 -71.37
C GLU A 8 25.86 -31.83 -70.44
N ILE A 9 24.75 -32.47 -70.85
CA ILE A 9 23.54 -32.61 -70.02
C ILE A 9 23.79 -33.44 -68.75
N VAL A 10 24.55 -34.53 -68.84
CA VAL A 10 24.87 -35.37 -67.66
C VAL A 10 25.74 -34.61 -66.67
N GLU A 11 26.69 -33.81 -67.15
CA GLU A 11 27.56 -32.99 -66.30
C GLU A 11 26.77 -31.86 -65.62
N GLU A 12 25.86 -31.21 -66.33
CA GLU A 12 24.94 -30.20 -65.78
C GLU A 12 23.99 -30.81 -64.73
N LEU A 13 23.45 -32.01 -64.97
CA LEU A 13 22.62 -32.73 -64.01
C LEU A 13 23.38 -33.14 -62.75
N LYS A 14 24.66 -33.52 -62.86
CA LYS A 14 25.52 -33.80 -61.69
C LYS A 14 25.71 -32.56 -60.84
N GLU A 15 25.94 -31.40 -61.47
CA GLU A 15 26.09 -30.13 -60.77
C GLU A 15 24.78 -29.73 -60.05
N ILE A 16 23.62 -29.88 -60.71
CA ILE A 16 22.30 -29.63 -60.10
C ILE A 16 22.07 -30.57 -58.92
N THR A 17 22.36 -31.86 -59.08
CA THR A 17 22.19 -32.88 -58.03
C THR A 17 23.04 -32.55 -56.80
N SER A 18 24.30 -32.16 -57.00
CA SER A 18 25.20 -31.74 -55.92
C SER A 18 24.71 -30.48 -55.20
N LYS A 19 24.21 -29.48 -55.94
CA LYS A 19 23.59 -28.28 -55.37
C LYS A 19 22.35 -28.63 -54.55
N GLN A 20 21.48 -29.49 -55.07
CA GLN A 20 20.27 -29.96 -54.37
C GLN A 20 20.62 -30.69 -53.06
N GLY A 21 21.68 -31.50 -53.05
CA GLY A 21 22.16 -32.16 -51.82
C GLY A 21 22.52 -31.15 -50.73
N THR A 22 23.30 -30.13 -51.10
CA THR A 22 23.64 -29.03 -50.17
C THR A 22 22.40 -28.29 -49.66
N TYR A 23 21.36 -28.09 -50.48
CA TYR A 23 20.11 -27.46 -50.04
C TYR A 23 19.34 -28.34 -49.06
N LEU A 24 19.31 -29.66 -49.26
CA LEU A 24 18.66 -30.61 -48.36
C LEU A 24 19.38 -30.67 -47.00
N ASP A 25 20.71 -30.72 -46.98
CA ASP A 25 21.49 -30.67 -45.73
C ASP A 25 21.18 -29.40 -44.93
N ASN A 26 21.10 -28.26 -45.61
CA ASN A 26 20.70 -27.00 -44.99
C ASN A 26 19.26 -27.05 -44.45
N MET A 27 18.31 -27.68 -45.15
CA MET A 27 16.95 -27.85 -44.68
C MET A 27 16.88 -28.71 -43.41
N VAL A 28 17.64 -29.81 -43.34
CA VAL A 28 17.73 -30.66 -42.13
C VAL A 28 18.25 -29.84 -40.95
N MET A 29 19.30 -29.05 -41.15
CA MET A 29 19.84 -28.16 -40.11
C MET A 29 18.80 -27.14 -39.63
N VAL A 30 18.06 -26.50 -40.54
CA VAL A 30 17.00 -25.54 -40.20
C VAL A 30 15.89 -26.23 -39.39
N MET A 31 15.48 -27.45 -39.76
CA MET A 31 14.45 -28.21 -39.03
C MET A 31 14.89 -28.57 -37.62
N ASN A 32 16.14 -29.00 -37.43
CA ASN A 32 16.68 -29.28 -36.10
C ASN A 32 16.73 -28.01 -35.23
N ASN A 33 17.12 -26.88 -35.80
CA ASN A 33 17.10 -25.59 -35.11
C ASN A 33 15.67 -25.15 -34.78
N LEU A 34 14.71 -25.38 -35.68
CA LEU A 34 13.30 -25.07 -35.45
C LEU A 34 12.72 -25.92 -34.32
N TYR A 35 13.04 -27.21 -34.27
CA TYR A 35 12.63 -28.10 -33.18
C TYR A 35 13.19 -27.63 -31.82
N ALA A 36 14.47 -27.26 -31.76
CA ALA A 36 15.06 -26.70 -30.55
C ALA A 36 14.40 -25.36 -30.14
N SER A 37 14.06 -24.52 -31.12
CA SER A 37 13.35 -23.26 -30.87
C SER A 37 11.94 -23.50 -30.33
N GLN A 38 11.20 -24.47 -30.88
CA GLN A 38 9.86 -24.86 -30.42
C GLN A 38 9.88 -25.31 -28.96
N GLN A 39 10.83 -26.16 -28.57
CA GLN A 39 10.99 -26.59 -27.17
C GLN A 39 11.26 -25.41 -26.23
N LYS A 40 12.07 -24.44 -26.67
CA LYS A 40 12.36 -23.24 -25.88
C LYS A 40 11.12 -22.34 -25.73
N VAL A 41 10.31 -22.21 -26.77
CA VAL A 41 9.06 -21.44 -26.74
C VAL A 41 8.03 -22.12 -25.83
N GLU A 42 7.92 -23.44 -25.87
CA GLU A 42 7.07 -24.23 -24.97
C GLU A 42 7.47 -24.02 -23.50
N GLN A 43 8.78 -24.10 -23.19
CA GLN A 43 9.27 -23.81 -21.84
C GLN A 43 8.92 -22.38 -21.39
N ASN A 44 9.10 -21.39 -22.28
CA ASN A 44 8.77 -20.00 -21.95
C ASN A 44 7.26 -19.80 -21.71
N ALA A 45 6.40 -20.50 -22.44
CA ALA A 45 4.96 -20.46 -22.23
C ALA A 45 4.61 -21.06 -20.85
N PHE A 46 5.19 -22.21 -20.52
CA PHE A 46 5.03 -22.84 -19.21
C PHE A 46 5.49 -21.93 -18.05
N ASP A 47 6.65 -21.29 -18.19
CA ASP A 47 7.16 -20.34 -17.18
C ASP A 47 6.24 -19.13 -17.04
N SER A 48 5.65 -18.67 -18.15
CA SER A 48 4.69 -17.55 -18.16
C SER A 48 3.40 -17.89 -17.43
N ILE A 49 2.87 -19.11 -17.59
CA ILE A 49 1.70 -19.62 -16.85
C ILE A 49 2.00 -19.62 -15.35
N ASN A 50 3.12 -20.22 -14.93
CA ASN A 50 3.49 -20.28 -13.52
C ASN A 50 3.69 -18.89 -12.89
N SER A 51 4.27 -17.96 -13.65
CA SER A 51 4.45 -16.57 -13.21
C SER A 51 3.11 -15.84 -13.08
N ALA A 52 2.18 -16.06 -14.02
CA ALA A 52 0.82 -15.52 -13.95
C ALA A 52 0.08 -16.07 -12.72
N ASP A 53 0.09 -17.38 -12.49
CA ASP A 53 -0.52 -18.01 -11.31
C ASP A 53 0.06 -17.49 -9.99
N THR A 54 1.39 -17.32 -9.95
CA THR A 54 2.06 -16.72 -8.79
C THR A 54 1.57 -15.29 -8.57
N SER A 55 1.46 -14.50 -9.63
CA SER A 55 0.96 -13.12 -9.58
C SER A 55 -0.49 -13.06 -9.10
N LEU A 56 -1.36 -13.97 -9.56
CA LEU A 56 -2.75 -14.08 -9.12
C LEU A 56 -2.84 -14.33 -7.61
N ASN A 57 -2.02 -15.24 -7.08
CA ASN A 57 -1.98 -15.53 -5.64
C ASN A 57 -1.48 -14.33 -4.82
N LEU A 58 -0.40 -13.68 -5.26
CA LEU A 58 0.13 -12.48 -4.58
C LEU A 58 -0.87 -11.33 -4.58
N VAL A 59 -1.59 -11.13 -5.68
CA VAL A 59 -2.67 -10.13 -5.76
C VAL A 59 -3.78 -10.46 -4.76
N LYS A 60 -4.18 -11.73 -4.65
CA LYS A 60 -5.22 -12.15 -3.70
C LYS A 60 -4.80 -11.87 -2.25
N GLU A 61 -3.58 -12.23 -1.87
CA GLU A 61 -3.02 -11.91 -0.53
C GLU A 61 -2.95 -10.39 -0.30
N GLY A 62 -2.57 -9.64 -1.33
CA GLY A 62 -2.54 -8.17 -1.30
C GLY A 62 -3.93 -7.56 -1.09
N MET A 63 -4.95 -8.07 -1.77
CA MET A 63 -6.34 -7.63 -1.61
C MET A 63 -6.88 -7.94 -0.21
N GLU A 64 -6.55 -9.09 0.37
CA GLU A 64 -6.89 -9.41 1.77
C GLU A 64 -6.24 -8.41 2.73
N SER A 65 -4.97 -8.06 2.50
CA SER A 65 -4.26 -7.06 3.31
C SER A 65 -4.88 -5.66 3.19
N ILE A 66 -5.32 -5.26 2.00
CA ILE A 66 -6.02 -3.97 1.79
C ILE A 66 -7.38 -3.96 2.47
N LYS A 67 -8.10 -5.09 2.45
CA LYS A 67 -9.35 -5.21 3.20
C LYS A 67 -9.12 -5.04 4.71
N GLU A 68 -8.11 -5.71 5.27
CA GLU A 68 -7.77 -5.52 6.68
C GLU A 68 -7.39 -4.06 6.97
N LEU A 69 -6.61 -3.41 6.10
CA LEU A 69 -6.25 -2.00 6.23
C LEU A 69 -7.51 -1.10 6.29
N SER A 70 -8.49 -1.32 5.42
CA SER A 70 -9.75 -0.57 5.41
C SER A 70 -10.55 -0.72 6.71
N GLU A 71 -10.57 -1.94 7.27
CA GLU A 71 -11.18 -2.20 8.59
C GLU A 71 -10.44 -1.44 9.70
N LYS A 72 -9.10 -1.42 9.69
CA LYS A 72 -8.30 -0.66 10.67
C LYS A 72 -8.51 0.85 10.54
N ILE A 73 -8.63 1.37 9.32
CA ILE A 73 -8.93 2.79 9.09
C ILE A 73 -10.29 3.15 9.71
N THR A 74 -11.31 2.30 9.50
CA THR A 74 -12.63 2.50 10.10
C THR A 74 -12.59 2.53 11.62
N LEU A 75 -11.83 1.61 12.24
CA LEU A 75 -11.63 1.59 13.69
C LEU A 75 -10.89 2.84 14.18
N LEU A 76 -9.90 3.33 13.42
CA LEU A 76 -9.19 4.57 13.74
C LEU A 76 -10.12 5.78 13.70
N THR A 77 -10.99 5.90 12.69
CA THR A 77 -11.99 6.96 12.61
C THR A 77 -12.92 6.96 13.84
N ALA A 78 -13.39 5.77 14.26
CA ALA A 78 -14.23 5.64 15.44
C ALA A 78 -13.48 6.05 16.72
N ALA A 79 -12.20 5.66 16.85
CA ALA A 79 -11.37 6.03 17.99
C ALA A 79 -11.13 7.55 18.06
N VAL A 80 -10.87 8.21 16.93
CA VAL A 80 -10.72 9.66 16.86
C VAL A 80 -12.03 10.35 17.25
N SER A 81 -13.17 9.90 16.74
CA SER A 81 -14.48 10.45 17.11
C SER A 81 -14.76 10.34 18.61
N ALA A 82 -14.44 9.19 19.22
CA ALA A 82 -14.55 9.01 20.67
C ALA A 82 -13.60 9.94 21.45
N ALA A 83 -12.37 10.12 20.97
CA ALA A 83 -11.41 11.04 21.57
C ALA A 83 -11.91 12.49 21.52
N THR A 84 -12.40 12.96 20.37
CA THR A 84 -13.00 14.29 20.23
C THR A 84 -14.16 14.50 21.20
N LYS A 85 -15.04 13.51 21.38
CA LYS A 85 -16.12 13.61 22.36
C LYS A 85 -15.61 13.73 23.81
N ASN A 86 -14.60 12.93 24.18
CA ASN A 86 -13.99 13.02 25.51
C ASN A 86 -13.36 14.40 25.75
N MET A 87 -12.84 15.04 24.71
CA MET A 87 -12.27 16.39 24.78
C MET A 87 -13.32 17.47 24.99
N GLU A 88 -14.49 17.35 24.35
CA GLU A 88 -15.63 18.24 24.61
C GLU A 88 -16.11 18.13 26.06
N ASP A 89 -16.11 16.91 26.61
CA ASP A 89 -16.48 16.70 28.01
C ASP A 89 -15.40 17.24 28.97
N LEU A 90 -14.12 17.10 28.63
CA LEU A 90 -13.02 17.72 29.37
C LEU A 90 -13.12 19.25 29.38
N GLU A 91 -13.51 19.87 28.26
CA GLU A 91 -13.73 21.31 28.17
C GLU A 91 -14.85 21.77 29.13
N LYS A 92 -15.99 21.04 29.16
CA LYS A 92 -17.09 21.32 30.08
C LYS A 92 -16.65 21.20 31.54
N MET A 93 -15.92 20.13 31.88
CA MET A 93 -15.40 19.92 33.24
C MET A 93 -14.45 21.05 33.66
N THR A 94 -13.55 21.44 32.77
CA THR A 94 -12.59 22.53 33.02
C THR A 94 -13.30 23.86 33.23
N SER A 95 -14.32 24.15 32.42
CA SER A 95 -15.17 25.34 32.58
C SER A 95 -15.90 25.37 33.94
N MET A 96 -16.46 24.24 34.37
CA MET A 96 -17.09 24.13 35.70
C MET A 96 -16.10 24.38 36.84
N ILE A 97 -14.88 23.81 36.76
CA ILE A 97 -13.85 24.00 37.78
C ILE A 97 -13.40 25.47 37.85
N MET A 98 -13.21 26.14 36.70
CA MET A 98 -12.95 27.58 36.66
C MET A 98 -14.08 28.39 37.30
N GLY A 99 -15.34 27.99 37.08
CA GLY A 99 -16.49 28.58 37.74
C GLY A 99 -16.42 28.47 39.27
N PHE A 100 -16.09 27.29 39.80
CA PHE A 100 -15.91 27.10 41.24
C PHE A 100 -14.73 27.90 41.80
N ALA A 101 -13.59 27.92 41.10
CA ALA A 101 -12.45 28.73 41.51
C ALA A 101 -12.80 30.23 41.59
N ASN A 102 -13.59 30.75 40.66
CA ASN A 102 -14.08 32.13 40.69
C ASN A 102 -15.02 32.40 41.88
N VAL A 103 -15.91 31.46 42.21
CA VAL A 103 -16.78 31.57 43.38
C VAL A 103 -15.96 31.59 44.67
N ILE A 104 -14.97 30.69 44.81
CA ILE A 104 -14.10 30.63 46.00
C ILE A 104 -13.26 31.91 46.12
N ALA A 105 -12.73 32.42 45.01
CA ALA A 105 -12.02 33.71 44.99
C ALA A 105 -12.94 34.86 45.45
N GLY A 106 -14.19 34.88 45.00
CA GLY A 106 -15.21 35.85 45.43
C GLY A 106 -15.53 35.76 46.93
N ILE A 107 -15.71 34.55 47.46
CA ILE A 107 -15.92 34.32 48.89
C ILE A 107 -14.69 34.78 49.69
N SER A 108 -13.50 34.38 49.25
CA SER A 108 -12.23 34.74 49.88
C SER A 108 -12.05 36.25 49.96
N ASN A 109 -12.35 36.99 48.89
CA ASN A 109 -12.28 38.45 48.88
C ASN A 109 -13.28 39.10 49.85
N LYS A 110 -14.52 38.58 49.93
CA LYS A 110 -15.52 39.07 50.89
C LYS A 110 -15.09 38.78 52.34
N THR A 111 -14.60 37.59 52.61
CA THR A 111 -14.09 37.20 53.94
C THR A 111 -12.88 38.04 54.33
N ASN A 112 -11.99 38.33 53.37
CA ASN A 112 -10.85 39.21 53.58
C ASN A 112 -11.30 40.62 53.99
N MET A 113 -12.27 41.19 53.28
CA MET A 113 -12.88 42.50 53.61
C MET A 113 -13.58 42.49 54.99
N LEU A 114 -14.33 41.44 55.30
CA LEU A 114 -15.00 41.28 56.60
C LEU A 114 -14.00 41.20 57.75
N SER A 115 -12.93 40.41 57.58
CA SER A 115 -11.88 40.26 58.58
C SER A 115 -11.11 41.56 58.82
N LEU A 116 -10.87 42.35 57.76
CA LEU A 116 -10.25 43.66 57.88
C LEU A 116 -11.11 44.62 58.69
N ASN A 117 -12.42 44.67 58.41
CA ASN A 117 -13.36 45.47 59.17
C ASN A 117 -13.41 45.04 60.65
N ALA A 118 -13.39 43.73 60.91
CA ALA A 118 -13.34 43.19 62.27
C ALA A 118 -12.03 43.56 63.00
N SER A 119 -10.88 43.52 62.31
CA SER A 119 -9.59 43.95 62.87
C SER A 119 -9.60 45.45 63.22
N ILE A 120 -10.21 46.29 62.38
CA ILE A 120 -10.37 47.74 62.65
C ILE A 120 -11.23 47.97 63.89
N GLU A 121 -12.38 47.30 63.98
CA GLU A 121 -13.29 47.48 65.13
C GLU A 121 -12.70 46.91 66.42
N ALA A 122 -11.96 45.80 66.34
CA ALA A 122 -11.21 45.25 67.46
C ALA A 122 -10.13 46.21 67.96
N ALA A 123 -9.41 46.90 67.08
CA ALA A 123 -8.47 47.95 67.46
C ALA A 123 -9.16 49.14 68.12
N ARG A 124 -10.36 49.50 67.66
CA ARG A 124 -11.19 50.58 68.22
C ARG A 124 -11.69 50.29 69.65
N ALA A 125 -11.94 49.02 69.96
CA ALA A 125 -12.32 48.56 71.31
C ALA A 125 -11.15 48.50 72.32
N GLY A 126 -9.92 48.78 71.90
CA GLY A 126 -8.74 48.85 72.79
C GLY A 126 -8.41 47.51 73.46
N GLU A 127 -8.16 47.53 74.78
CA GLU A 127 -7.80 46.33 75.56
C GLU A 127 -8.87 45.22 75.47
N HIS A 128 -10.17 45.58 75.40
CA HIS A 128 -11.27 44.61 75.31
C HIS A 128 -11.35 43.90 73.94
N GLY A 129 -10.72 44.47 72.90
CA GLY A 129 -10.74 43.92 71.54
C GLY A 129 -9.56 43.01 71.19
N ARG A 130 -8.55 42.87 72.07
CA ARG A 130 -7.31 42.12 71.77
C ARG A 130 -7.53 40.70 71.26
N GLY A 131 -8.41 39.94 71.91
CA GLY A 131 -8.74 38.56 71.49
C GLY A 131 -9.40 38.52 70.11
N PHE A 132 -10.32 39.45 69.83
CA PHE A 132 -10.96 39.57 68.53
C PHE A 132 -10.00 39.99 67.42
N ALA A 133 -9.02 40.85 67.71
CA ALA A 133 -8.00 41.25 66.74
C ALA A 133 -7.13 40.07 66.27
N VAL A 134 -6.79 39.14 67.17
CA VAL A 134 -6.04 37.93 66.82
C VAL A 134 -6.84 37.03 65.88
N VAL A 135 -8.12 36.80 66.20
CA VAL A 135 -9.02 35.99 65.35
C VAL A 135 -9.22 36.64 63.99
N ALA A 136 -9.47 37.96 63.95
CA ALA A 136 -9.66 38.69 62.70
C ALA A 136 -8.42 38.61 61.79
N ASN A 137 -7.20 38.72 62.34
CA ASN A 137 -5.98 38.51 61.57
C ASN A 137 -5.82 37.07 61.04
N GLN A 138 -6.17 36.04 61.82
CA GLN A 138 -6.13 34.65 61.35
C GLN A 138 -7.13 34.41 60.21
N VAL A 139 -8.35 34.95 60.32
CA VAL A 139 -9.36 34.87 59.25
C VAL A 139 -8.88 35.59 57.99
N ASN A 140 -8.22 36.74 58.13
CA ASN A 140 -7.62 37.48 57.02
C ASN A 140 -6.57 36.64 56.27
N GLN A 141 -5.66 36.00 57.01
CA GLN A 141 -4.63 35.13 56.44
C GLN A 141 -5.24 33.92 55.71
N LEU A 142 -6.25 33.26 56.29
CA LEU A 142 -6.94 32.14 55.66
C LEU A 142 -7.68 32.57 54.39
N ALA A 143 -8.30 33.75 54.39
CA ALA A 143 -8.96 34.31 53.23
C ALA A 143 -7.95 34.62 52.10
N SER A 144 -6.80 35.20 52.44
CA SER A 144 -5.72 35.46 51.48
C SER A 144 -5.16 34.18 50.87
N GLN A 145 -4.93 33.15 51.70
CA GLN A 145 -4.49 31.83 51.23
C GLN A 145 -5.53 31.17 50.31
N SER A 146 -6.81 31.28 50.64
CA SER A 146 -7.91 30.74 49.82
C SER A 146 -8.02 31.44 48.46
N ALA A 147 -7.81 32.76 48.42
CA ALA A 147 -7.77 33.53 47.18
C ALA A 147 -6.56 33.11 46.31
N LYS A 148 -5.39 32.90 46.92
CA LYS A 148 -4.19 32.43 46.22
C LYS A 148 -4.41 31.04 45.63
N ALA A 149 -4.92 30.08 46.40
CA ALA A 149 -5.22 28.73 45.93
C ALA A 149 -6.23 28.75 44.78
N SER A 150 -7.27 29.58 44.87
CA SER A 150 -8.25 29.75 43.79
C SER A 150 -7.61 30.25 42.49
N LYS A 151 -6.63 31.15 42.58
CA LYS A 151 -5.88 31.63 41.42
C LYS A 151 -5.02 30.54 40.80
N GLU A 152 -4.31 29.76 41.62
CA GLU A 152 -3.49 28.63 41.15
C GLU A 152 -4.34 27.56 40.44
N ILE A 153 -5.56 27.29 40.93
CA ILE A 153 -6.54 26.43 40.25
C ILE A 153 -6.89 27.01 38.87
N SER A 154 -7.27 28.29 38.80
CA SER A 154 -7.63 28.93 37.53
C SER A 154 -6.49 28.92 36.52
N ASP A 155 -5.25 29.17 36.95
CA ASP A 155 -4.09 29.15 36.06
C ASP A 155 -3.75 27.72 35.60
N THR A 156 -3.93 26.72 36.45
CA THR A 156 -3.81 25.30 36.06
C THR A 156 -4.87 24.92 35.03
N MET A 157 -6.13 25.33 35.24
CA MET A 157 -7.21 25.03 34.30
C MET A 157 -7.00 25.67 32.93
N LYS A 158 -6.43 26.90 32.86
CA LYS A 158 -6.04 27.50 31.56
C LYS A 158 -5.04 26.65 30.79
N SER A 159 -4.04 26.08 31.49
CA SER A 159 -3.08 25.17 30.87
C SER A 159 -3.75 23.90 30.35
N VAL A 160 -4.75 23.37 31.07
CA VAL A 160 -5.56 22.22 30.61
C VAL A 160 -6.37 22.57 29.36
N VAL A 161 -7.00 23.75 29.30
CA VAL A 161 -7.71 24.22 28.08
C VAL A 161 -6.77 24.28 26.89
N SER A 162 -5.61 24.91 27.04
CA SER A 162 -4.63 25.03 25.94
C SER A 162 -4.11 23.67 25.47
N PHE A 163 -3.90 22.73 26.40
CA PHE A 163 -3.54 21.36 26.04
C PHE A 163 -4.67 20.65 25.28
N ASN A 164 -5.92 20.83 25.72
CA ASN A 164 -7.09 20.27 25.03
C ASN A 164 -7.24 20.82 23.61
N GLU A 165 -7.03 22.12 23.39
CA GLU A 165 -7.03 22.74 22.07
C GLU A 165 -5.94 22.14 21.16
N SER A 166 -4.73 21.96 21.67
CA SER A 166 -3.64 21.32 20.93
C SER A 166 -4.01 19.91 20.52
N MET A 167 -4.58 19.13 21.44
CA MET A 167 -5.01 17.76 21.17
C MET A 167 -6.12 17.73 20.09
N GLY A 168 -6.95 18.77 19.99
CA GLY A 168 -8.01 18.87 18.99
C GLY A 168 -7.44 19.09 17.59
N ASN A 169 -6.40 19.92 17.49
CA ASN A 169 -5.64 20.08 16.26
C ASN A 169 -4.97 18.78 15.82
N ASP A 170 -4.43 18.00 16.77
CA ASP A 170 -3.82 16.71 16.44
C ASP A 170 -4.86 15.68 16.00
N MET A 171 -6.06 15.65 16.59
CA MET A 171 -7.16 14.82 16.10
C MET A 171 -7.57 15.19 14.67
N ASN A 172 -7.62 16.48 14.33
CA ASN A 172 -7.92 16.93 12.96
C ASN A 172 -6.87 16.45 11.95
N LYS A 173 -5.58 16.50 12.30
CA LYS A 173 -4.51 15.95 11.44
C LYS A 173 -4.66 14.44 11.25
N ILE A 174 -5.07 13.71 12.29
CA ILE A 174 -5.32 12.26 12.16
C ILE A 174 -6.48 11.99 11.19
N LEU A 175 -7.54 12.80 11.21
CA LEU A 175 -8.63 12.68 10.23
C LEU A 175 -8.16 12.94 8.79
N GLU A 176 -7.27 13.91 8.58
CA GLU A 176 -6.66 14.15 7.27
C GLU A 176 -5.83 12.93 6.80
N ILE A 177 -5.04 12.34 7.71
CA ILE A 177 -4.26 11.13 7.42
C ILE A 177 -5.18 9.95 7.06
N VAL A 178 -6.31 9.80 7.76
CA VAL A 178 -7.32 8.77 7.48
C VAL A 178 -7.88 8.92 6.06
N ASP A 179 -8.16 10.14 5.61
CA ASP A 179 -8.68 10.40 4.26
C ASP A 179 -7.66 10.04 3.18
N ILE A 180 -6.40 10.40 3.40
CA ILE A 180 -5.27 10.02 2.54
C ILE A 180 -5.13 8.49 2.49
N GLN A 181 -5.21 7.82 3.64
CA GLN A 181 -5.11 6.36 3.71
C GLN A 181 -6.23 5.64 2.95
N ASN A 182 -7.46 6.14 3.02
CA ASN A 182 -8.57 5.60 2.22
C ASN A 182 -8.29 5.75 0.71
N THR A 183 -7.88 6.94 0.27
CA THR A 183 -7.54 7.19 -1.13
C THR A 183 -6.39 6.28 -1.61
N MET A 184 -5.39 6.06 -0.76
CA MET A 184 -4.28 5.14 -1.06
C MET A 184 -4.76 3.69 -1.15
N ALA A 185 -5.64 3.25 -0.25
CA ALA A 185 -6.21 1.90 -0.30
C ALA A 185 -6.99 1.65 -1.59
N ASP A 186 -7.82 2.61 -2.01
CA ASP A 186 -8.56 2.57 -3.27
C ASP A 186 -7.62 2.51 -4.48
N SER A 187 -6.54 3.30 -4.47
CA SER A 187 -5.55 3.29 -5.54
C SER A 187 -4.82 1.93 -5.63
N VAL A 188 -4.53 1.29 -4.51
CA VAL A 188 -3.90 -0.04 -4.50
C VAL A 188 -4.87 -1.10 -5.01
N ASP A 189 -6.15 -1.03 -4.66
CA ASP A 189 -7.19 -1.92 -5.18
C ASP A 189 -7.30 -1.82 -6.72
N GLU A 190 -7.24 -0.60 -7.28
CA GLU A 190 -7.23 -0.39 -8.73
C GLU A 190 -5.98 -0.99 -9.41
N VAL A 191 -4.81 -0.85 -8.77
CA VAL A 191 -3.56 -1.44 -9.27
C VAL A 191 -3.65 -2.97 -9.25
N PHE A 192 -4.18 -3.56 -8.19
CA PHE A 192 -4.37 -5.01 -8.10
C PHE A 192 -5.32 -5.55 -9.16
N LYS A 193 -6.42 -4.85 -9.46
CA LYS A 193 -7.31 -5.20 -10.59
C LYS A 193 -6.56 -5.21 -11.93
N LYS A 194 -5.70 -4.22 -12.19
CA LYS A 194 -4.89 -4.18 -13.42
C LYS A 194 -3.89 -5.34 -13.49
N ILE A 195 -3.29 -5.74 -12.36
CA ILE A 195 -2.38 -6.90 -12.31
C ILE A 195 -3.16 -8.19 -12.58
N LEU A 196 -4.36 -8.32 -12.02
CA LEU A 196 -5.24 -9.47 -12.25
C LEU A 196 -5.56 -9.63 -13.74
N ASP A 197 -5.98 -8.54 -14.40
CA ASP A 197 -6.28 -8.52 -15.83
C ASP A 197 -5.04 -8.90 -16.67
N ALA A 198 -3.87 -8.35 -16.31
CA ALA A 198 -2.61 -8.66 -16.99
C ALA A 198 -2.19 -10.13 -16.81
N ALA A 199 -2.41 -10.71 -15.63
CA ALA A 199 -2.10 -12.11 -15.36
C ALA A 199 -3.02 -13.04 -16.16
N TYR A 200 -4.32 -12.76 -16.24
CA TYR A 200 -5.24 -13.52 -17.10
C TYR A 200 -4.87 -13.43 -18.57
N ALA A 201 -4.58 -12.22 -19.07
CA ALA A 201 -4.14 -12.04 -20.45
C ALA A 201 -2.83 -12.79 -20.74
N SER A 202 -1.90 -12.83 -19.78
CA SER A 202 -0.66 -13.60 -19.90
C SER A 202 -0.91 -15.11 -19.96
N ASN A 203 -1.84 -15.62 -19.16
CA ASN A 203 -2.20 -17.03 -19.17
C ASN A 203 -2.85 -17.45 -20.50
N ASP A 204 -3.79 -16.64 -21.00
CA ASP A 204 -4.45 -16.88 -22.28
C ASP A 204 -3.45 -16.85 -23.44
N ALA A 205 -2.52 -15.88 -23.44
CA ALA A 205 -1.47 -15.79 -24.45
C ALA A 205 -0.53 -17.00 -24.41
N ALA A 206 -0.15 -17.47 -23.22
CA ALA A 206 0.70 -18.63 -23.05
C ALA A 206 0.04 -19.92 -23.58
N HIS A 207 -1.24 -20.15 -23.28
CA HIS A 207 -1.98 -21.29 -23.85
C HIS A 207 -2.11 -21.20 -25.37
N SER A 208 -2.32 -20.01 -25.93
CA SER A 208 -2.31 -19.83 -27.38
C SER A 208 -0.95 -20.19 -27.99
N VAL A 209 0.15 -19.86 -27.31
CA VAL A 209 1.50 -20.25 -27.74
C VAL A 209 1.70 -21.76 -27.69
N GLU A 210 1.24 -22.45 -26.64
CA GLU A 210 1.28 -23.92 -26.58
C GLU A 210 0.56 -24.56 -27.77
N HIS A 211 -0.62 -24.04 -28.14
CA HIS A 211 -1.37 -24.52 -29.30
C HIS A 211 -0.62 -24.31 -30.63
N GLU A 212 -0.05 -23.12 -30.83
CA GLU A 212 0.74 -22.81 -32.03
C GLU A 212 2.01 -23.65 -32.13
N VAL A 213 2.71 -23.90 -31.01
CA VAL A 213 3.88 -24.76 -30.99
C VAL A 213 3.52 -26.20 -31.36
N ALA A 214 2.39 -26.72 -30.87
CA ALA A 214 1.90 -28.04 -31.24
C ALA A 214 1.64 -28.13 -32.76
N TYR A 215 0.95 -27.15 -33.33
CA TYR A 215 0.70 -27.08 -34.77
C TYR A 215 1.99 -26.97 -35.59
N GLN A 216 2.95 -26.14 -35.15
CA GLN A 216 4.24 -26.02 -35.82
C GLN A 216 5.06 -27.31 -35.75
N ARG A 217 4.92 -28.12 -34.69
CA ARG A 217 5.61 -29.40 -34.56
C ARG A 217 5.14 -30.39 -35.62
N ASP A 218 3.83 -30.45 -35.88
CA ASP A 218 3.25 -31.28 -36.93
C ASP A 218 3.78 -30.87 -38.31
N ILE A 219 3.82 -29.55 -38.60
CA ILE A 219 4.37 -29.03 -39.87
C ILE A 219 5.85 -29.38 -40.01
N THR A 220 6.65 -29.20 -38.95
CA THR A 220 8.09 -29.51 -38.99
C THR A 220 8.33 -31.00 -39.24
N GLU A 221 7.49 -31.88 -38.67
CA GLU A 221 7.58 -33.31 -38.88
C GLU A 221 7.23 -33.73 -40.32
N ASP A 222 6.18 -33.13 -40.91
CA ASP A 222 5.82 -33.37 -42.31
C ASP A 222 6.87 -32.83 -43.29
N ALA A 223 7.46 -31.67 -42.97
CA ALA A 223 8.55 -31.11 -43.75
C ALA A 223 9.78 -32.03 -43.68
N LYS A 224 10.09 -32.59 -42.50
CA LYS A 224 11.18 -33.55 -42.33
C LYS A 224 10.99 -34.79 -43.21
N LYS A 225 9.80 -35.41 -43.19
CA LYS A 225 9.46 -36.55 -44.07
C LYS A 225 9.63 -36.21 -45.55
N SER A 226 9.26 -34.98 -45.93
CA SER A 226 9.40 -34.51 -47.31
C SER A 226 10.86 -34.36 -47.72
N VAL A 227 11.72 -33.83 -46.84
CA VAL A 227 13.17 -33.72 -47.07
C VAL A 227 13.83 -35.09 -47.14
N GLU A 228 13.47 -36.03 -46.27
CA GLU A 228 13.95 -37.42 -46.31
C GLU A 228 13.58 -38.10 -47.64
N THR A 229 12.34 -37.89 -48.12
CA THR A 229 11.89 -38.40 -49.42
C THR A 229 12.68 -37.78 -50.57
N LEU A 230 12.89 -36.47 -50.56
CA LEU A 230 13.68 -35.77 -51.58
C LEU A 230 15.14 -36.26 -51.60
N SER A 231 15.75 -36.43 -50.42
CA SER A 231 17.10 -36.98 -50.29
C SER A 231 17.19 -38.37 -50.92
N ALA A 232 16.24 -39.26 -50.64
CA ALA A 232 16.20 -40.59 -51.23
C ALA A 232 16.05 -40.55 -52.77
N THR A 233 15.23 -39.64 -53.30
CA THR A 233 15.11 -39.47 -54.76
C THR A 233 16.37 -38.88 -55.40
N LEU A 234 17.06 -37.97 -54.69
CA LEU A 234 18.29 -37.36 -55.16
C LEU A 234 19.42 -38.40 -55.25
N ASP A 235 19.52 -39.28 -54.26
CA ASP A 235 20.48 -40.39 -54.26
C ASP A 235 20.22 -41.36 -55.43
N GLN A 236 18.94 -41.63 -55.75
CA GLN A 236 18.58 -42.43 -56.91
C GLN A 236 19.01 -41.76 -58.23
N VAL A 237 18.78 -40.46 -58.39
CA VAL A 237 19.21 -39.70 -59.58
C VAL A 237 20.74 -39.69 -59.69
N HIS A 238 21.44 -39.45 -58.58
CA HIS A 238 22.90 -39.48 -58.55
C HIS A 238 23.46 -40.83 -59.02
N ASN A 239 22.89 -41.94 -58.54
CA ASN A 239 23.30 -43.29 -58.92
C ASN A 239 23.04 -43.62 -60.41
N VAL A 240 22.08 -42.96 -61.06
CA VAL A 240 21.82 -43.12 -62.50
C VAL A 240 22.78 -42.28 -63.36
N LEU A 241 23.37 -41.23 -62.80
CA LEU A 241 24.33 -40.34 -63.48
C LEU A 241 25.79 -40.82 -63.39
N ILE A 242 26.10 -41.76 -62.49
CA ILE A 242 27.41 -42.41 -62.35
C ILE A 242 27.56 -43.52 -63.39
#